data_AF-A0A1D6HT75-F1
#
_entry.id   AF-A0A1D6HT75-F1
#
_cell.length_a   1.000
_cell.length_b   1.000
_cell.length_c   1.000
_cell.angle_alpha   90.00
_cell.angle_beta   90.00
_cell.angle_gamma   90.00
#
_symmetry.space_group_name_H-M   'P 1'
#
loop_
_entity.id
_entity.type
_entity.pdbx_description
1 polymer ?
#
loop_
_entity_poly.entity_id
_entity_poly.type
_entity_poly.pdbx_seq_one_letter_code
_entity_poly.pdbx_strand_id
1 'polypeptide(L)'
;MALASQVAANQPEEYEVTIEKPYGLKFTKGRDGGTYVEAIQPGAAADLTGQFEVGDKVLATSSVFGEEIWPAAGYGQTMYCIRQRIGPLYMKMERRFGKWDGAGDLTEKEIIRFERNSGVVSGRVREIQLQNYQRKMEQKMQREEDLRMGLKLCRDGKYEEALEKFESVLGSKPEPSEAAIASYNVACSYSKFVQVEAALSALEDALKSGYEDFKAVRTDPDLANLRKSEEFEPLLKNYDESFINENAINAIKSLFGLGNK
;
A
#
# COMPACT_ATOMS: atom_id res chain seq x y z
N MET A 1 33.12 37.60 -2.07
CA MET A 1 32.54 36.56 -2.95
C MET A 1 32.71 35.22 -2.26
N ALA A 2 31.61 34.49 -2.14
CA ALA A 2 31.37 33.43 -1.18
C ALA A 2 32.31 32.22 -1.31
N LEU A 3 32.72 31.69 -0.15
CA LEU A 3 33.21 30.32 0.01
C LEU A 3 32.10 29.36 -0.40
N ALA A 4 32.34 28.56 -1.43
CA ALA A 4 31.54 27.38 -1.72
C ALA A 4 31.87 26.32 -0.64
N SER A 5 31.04 26.26 0.40
CA SER A 5 31.02 25.15 1.35
C SER A 5 30.48 23.92 0.60
N GLN A 6 31.38 22.99 0.30
CA GLN A 6 31.05 21.70 -0.29
C GLN A 6 30.32 20.87 0.78
N VAL A 7 29.01 20.69 0.60
CA VAL A 7 28.24 19.69 1.33
C VAL A 7 28.65 18.34 0.76
N ALA A 8 29.66 17.70 1.37
CA ALA A 8 29.97 16.31 1.10
C ALA A 8 28.80 15.46 1.59
N ALA A 9 28.09 14.83 0.67
CA ALA A 9 27.16 13.76 0.98
C ALA A 9 27.97 12.61 1.60
N ASN A 10 27.87 12.41 2.91
CA ASN A 10 28.52 11.30 3.62
C ASN A 10 28.08 9.97 3.00
N GLN A 11 28.97 9.35 2.22
CA GLN A 11 28.81 7.98 1.74
C GLN A 11 28.83 7.01 2.94
N PRO A 12 28.07 5.91 2.90
CA PRO A 12 28.17 4.88 3.93
C PRO A 12 29.59 4.31 3.94
N GLU A 13 30.31 4.51 5.04
CA GLU A 13 31.67 4.01 5.21
C GLU A 13 31.58 2.58 5.76
N GLU A 14 31.99 1.59 4.96
CA GLU A 14 32.08 0.20 5.39
C GLU A 14 33.40 -0.04 6.13
N TYR A 15 33.36 -0.80 7.22
CA TYR A 15 34.55 -1.20 7.96
C TYR A 15 34.50 -2.67 8.39
N GLU A 16 35.66 -3.26 8.60
CA GLU A 16 35.80 -4.67 8.99
C GLU A 16 36.47 -4.76 10.35
N VAL A 17 35.97 -5.63 11.22
CA VAL A 17 36.43 -5.71 12.60
C VAL A 17 36.37 -7.15 13.11
N THR A 18 37.39 -7.53 13.87
CA THR A 18 37.48 -8.82 14.55
C THR A 18 37.62 -8.60 16.05
N ILE A 19 36.71 -9.18 16.85
CA ILE A 19 36.69 -9.04 18.32
C ILE A 19 36.52 -10.39 19.01
N GLU A 20 36.97 -10.47 20.27
CA GLU A 20 36.86 -11.68 21.10
C GLU A 20 35.78 -11.58 22.17
N LYS A 21 35.31 -12.73 22.67
CA LYS A 21 34.35 -12.77 23.78
C LYS A 21 35.05 -12.35 25.08
N PRO A 22 34.38 -11.56 25.95
CA PRO A 22 33.06 -10.97 25.79
C PRO A 22 33.09 -9.74 24.87
N TYR A 23 32.25 -9.74 23.83
CA TYR A 23 32.26 -8.71 22.80
C TYR A 23 31.90 -7.31 23.32
N GLY A 24 30.99 -7.21 24.29
CA GLY A 24 30.52 -5.93 24.81
C GLY A 24 29.58 -5.16 23.87
N LEU A 25 28.94 -5.84 22.92
CA LEU A 25 27.96 -5.25 22.00
C LEU A 25 26.55 -5.74 22.32
N LYS A 26 25.60 -4.80 22.39
CA LYS A 26 24.18 -5.07 22.36
C LYS A 26 23.64 -4.76 20.97
N PHE A 27 22.83 -5.65 20.41
CA PHE A 27 22.27 -5.49 19.07
C PHE A 27 20.75 -5.45 19.08
N THR A 28 20.19 -4.63 18.20
CA THR A 28 18.74 -4.46 17.99
C THR A 28 18.35 -4.73 16.53
N LYS A 29 17.06 -5.03 16.32
CA LYS A 29 16.49 -5.29 14.99
C LYS A 29 16.00 -3.97 14.38
N GLY A 30 16.50 -3.61 13.20
CA GLY A 30 16.01 -2.46 12.43
C GLY A 30 14.65 -2.73 11.77
N ARG A 31 13.99 -1.66 11.30
CA ARG A 31 12.71 -1.74 10.55
C ARG A 31 12.87 -2.53 9.24
N ASP A 32 14.03 -2.43 8.61
CA ASP A 32 14.44 -3.20 7.44
C ASP A 32 14.76 -4.67 7.74
N GLY A 33 14.70 -5.09 9.02
CA GLY A 33 15.03 -6.43 9.47
C GLY A 33 16.52 -6.68 9.72
N GLY A 34 17.38 -5.66 9.52
CA GLY A 34 18.82 -5.72 9.74
C GLY A 34 19.22 -5.73 11.23
N THR A 35 20.51 -5.93 11.47
CA THR A 35 21.10 -5.96 12.82
C THR A 35 21.92 -4.70 13.06
N TYR A 36 21.64 -4.00 14.15
CA TYR A 36 22.25 -2.70 14.46
C TYR A 36 22.85 -2.70 15.86
N VAL A 37 23.94 -1.97 16.06
CA VAL A 37 24.54 -1.74 17.38
C VAL A 37 23.63 -0.82 18.19
N GLU A 38 23.08 -1.34 19.28
CA GLU A 38 22.20 -0.61 20.21
C GLU A 38 23.00 0.05 21.34
N ALA A 39 24.01 -0.66 21.86
CA ALA A 39 24.85 -0.16 22.94
C ALA A 39 26.23 -0.84 22.92
N ILE A 40 27.24 -0.12 23.39
CA ILE A 40 28.61 -0.59 23.55
C ILE A 40 28.93 -0.52 25.05
N GLN A 41 29.43 -1.61 25.61
CA GLN A 41 29.80 -1.69 27.03
C GLN A 41 31.19 -1.05 27.25
N PRO A 42 31.33 -0.02 28.10
CA PRO A 42 32.62 0.60 28.38
C PRO A 42 33.64 -0.41 28.94
N GLY A 43 34.86 -0.38 28.40
CA GLY A 43 35.97 -1.28 28.78
C GLY A 43 35.89 -2.71 28.23
N ALA A 44 34.87 -3.05 27.42
CA ALA A 44 34.76 -4.35 26.77
C ALA A 44 35.50 -4.41 25.42
N ALA A 45 35.61 -5.60 24.82
CA ALA A 45 36.40 -5.82 23.61
C ALA A 45 36.05 -4.85 22.47
N ALA A 46 34.77 -4.61 22.20
CA ALA A 46 34.34 -3.66 21.18
C ALA A 46 34.71 -2.21 21.50
N ASP A 47 34.54 -1.77 22.75
CA ASP A 47 34.90 -0.41 23.19
C ASP A 47 36.41 -0.15 23.05
N LEU A 48 37.23 -1.13 23.42
CA LEU A 48 38.70 -1.07 23.30
C LEU A 48 39.19 -0.93 21.86
N THR A 49 38.40 -1.37 20.86
CA THR A 49 38.77 -1.16 19.46
C THR A 49 38.63 0.29 19.01
N GLY A 50 37.73 1.06 19.64
CA GLY A 50 37.37 2.42 19.20
C GLY A 50 36.73 2.50 17.81
N GLN A 51 36.33 1.38 17.21
CA GLN A 51 35.80 1.34 15.83
C GLN A 51 34.29 1.39 15.72
N PHE A 52 33.57 1.00 16.78
CA PHE A 52 32.11 0.89 16.78
C PHE A 52 31.45 2.19 17.21
N GLU A 53 30.35 2.55 16.54
CA GLU A 53 29.43 3.57 17.01
C GLU A 53 28.01 2.99 17.20
N VAL A 54 27.23 3.59 18.12
CA VAL A 54 25.82 3.24 18.28
C VAL A 54 25.06 3.59 17.00
N GLY A 55 24.31 2.64 16.48
CA GLY A 55 23.57 2.74 15.23
C GLY A 55 24.24 2.08 14.02
N ASP A 56 25.48 1.61 14.13
CA ASP A 56 26.16 0.91 13.04
C ASP A 56 25.44 -0.38 12.65
N LYS A 57 25.41 -0.68 11.34
CA LYS A 57 24.71 -1.83 10.79
C LYS A 57 25.69 -2.98 10.50
N VAL A 58 25.30 -4.20 10.84
CA VAL A 58 26.03 -5.41 10.45
C VAL A 58 25.66 -5.78 9.01
N LEU A 59 26.63 -5.82 8.11
CA LEU A 59 26.48 -6.24 6.71
C LEU A 59 26.82 -7.71 6.49
N ALA A 60 27.82 -8.23 7.21
CA ALA A 60 28.21 -9.64 7.16
C ALA A 60 28.83 -10.07 8.49
N THR A 61 28.75 -11.36 8.80
CA THR A 61 29.38 -11.93 9.99
C THR A 61 30.00 -13.29 9.67
N SER A 62 31.06 -13.64 10.37
CA SER A 62 31.65 -14.97 10.29
C SER A 62 30.67 -16.05 10.77
N SER A 63 30.75 -17.24 10.17
CA SER A 63 29.94 -18.42 10.52
C SER A 63 30.09 -18.85 11.99
N VAL A 64 29.26 -19.78 12.48
CA VAL A 64 29.41 -20.33 13.84
C VAL A 64 30.73 -21.11 13.98
N PHE A 65 31.11 -21.84 12.92
CA PHE A 65 32.31 -22.68 12.85
C PHE A 65 33.13 -22.33 11.59
N GLY A 66 34.42 -22.07 11.76
CA GLY A 66 35.34 -21.76 10.66
C GLY A 66 35.47 -20.26 10.35
N GLU A 67 36.04 -19.94 9.19
CA GLU A 67 36.40 -18.57 8.78
C GLU A 67 35.49 -18.02 7.67
N GLU A 68 34.45 -18.76 7.29
CA GLU A 68 33.52 -18.32 6.25
C GLU A 68 32.72 -17.08 6.68
N ILE A 69 32.59 -16.12 5.77
CA ILE A 69 31.86 -14.87 6.00
C ILE A 69 30.53 -14.94 5.25
N TRP A 70 29.43 -14.76 5.98
CA TRP A 70 28.07 -14.81 5.45
C TRP A 70 27.41 -13.43 5.50
N PRO A 71 26.66 -13.03 4.45
CA PRO A 71 25.85 -11.81 4.50
C PRO A 71 24.86 -11.83 5.68
N ALA A 72 24.69 -10.69 6.34
CA ALA A 72 23.74 -10.52 7.44
C ALA A 72 22.30 -10.40 6.89
N ALA A 73 21.75 -11.52 6.42
CA ALA A 73 20.45 -11.58 5.74
C ALA A 73 19.22 -11.33 6.65
N GLY A 74 19.40 -11.20 7.96
CA GLY A 74 18.35 -10.79 8.88
C GLY A 74 18.71 -10.98 10.36
N TYR A 75 18.08 -10.18 11.23
CA TYR A 75 18.41 -10.10 12.67
C TYR A 75 18.53 -11.44 13.38
N GLY A 76 17.56 -12.35 13.20
CA GLY A 76 17.56 -13.63 13.90
C GLY A 76 18.76 -14.51 13.55
N GLN A 77 19.09 -14.61 12.26
CA GLN A 77 20.20 -15.44 11.77
C GLN A 77 21.55 -14.81 12.17
N THR A 78 21.71 -13.51 11.97
CA THR A 78 22.92 -12.79 12.37
C THR A 78 23.18 -12.92 13.87
N MET A 79 22.15 -12.73 14.70
CA MET A 79 22.28 -12.88 16.15
C MET A 79 22.56 -14.31 16.59
N TYR A 80 22.02 -15.31 15.88
CA TYR A 80 22.35 -16.70 16.16
C TYR A 80 23.86 -16.95 15.91
N CYS A 81 24.39 -16.52 14.76
CA CYS A 81 25.82 -16.64 14.45
C CYS A 81 26.69 -15.95 15.50
N ILE A 82 26.40 -14.69 15.82
CA ILE A 82 27.16 -13.90 16.81
C ILE A 82 27.15 -14.57 18.18
N ARG A 83 26.00 -15.05 18.66
CA ARG A 83 25.89 -15.68 19.99
C ARG A 83 26.64 -17.00 20.06
N GLN A 84 26.45 -17.85 19.05
CA GLN A 84 27.00 -19.21 19.03
C GLN A 84 28.44 -19.29 18.56
N ARG A 85 29.03 -18.19 18.03
CA ARG A 85 30.40 -18.13 17.53
C ARG A 85 31.41 -18.72 18.52
N ILE A 86 32.23 -19.63 18.02
CA ILE A 86 33.41 -20.17 18.73
C ILE A 86 34.65 -19.51 18.13
N GLY A 87 35.46 -18.88 18.98
CA GLY A 87 36.63 -18.09 18.54
C GLY A 87 36.31 -16.61 18.26
N PRO A 88 37.23 -15.88 17.63
CA PRO A 88 37.08 -14.45 17.35
C PRO A 88 35.93 -14.23 16.36
N LEU A 89 35.12 -13.21 16.59
CA LEU A 89 34.00 -12.82 15.73
C LEU A 89 34.47 -11.78 14.73
N TYR A 90 34.41 -12.12 13.44
CA TYR A 90 34.59 -11.16 12.37
C TYR A 90 33.24 -10.58 11.93
N MET A 91 33.19 -9.27 11.70
CA MET A 91 32.04 -8.57 11.17
C MET A 91 32.47 -7.55 10.12
N LYS A 92 31.69 -7.48 9.04
CA LYS A 92 31.68 -6.35 8.13
C LYS A 92 30.52 -5.44 8.52
N MET A 93 30.82 -4.18 8.76
CA MET A 93 29.92 -3.18 9.32
C MET A 93 29.75 -2.00 8.35
N GLU A 94 28.67 -1.26 8.51
CA GLU A 94 28.40 0.00 7.81
C GLU A 94 28.19 1.09 8.85
N ARG A 95 29.00 2.16 8.78
CA ARG A 95 28.83 3.34 9.65
C ARG A 95 27.55 4.06 9.33
N ARG A 96 26.76 4.34 10.36
CA ARG A 96 25.46 5.03 10.23
C ARG A 96 25.38 6.34 11.00
N PHE A 97 26.45 6.75 11.69
CA PHE A 97 26.58 8.04 12.39
C PHE A 97 25.35 8.38 13.27
N GLY A 98 24.87 7.39 14.04
CA GLY A 98 23.71 7.53 14.92
C GLY A 98 22.33 7.51 14.24
N LYS A 99 22.24 7.45 12.91
CA LYS A 99 20.97 7.30 12.17
C LYS A 99 20.64 5.82 11.99
N TRP A 100 19.95 5.23 12.95
CA TRP A 100 19.33 3.91 12.78
C TRP A 100 17.80 4.03 12.80
N ASP A 101 17.12 3.29 11.92
CA ASP A 101 15.68 3.38 11.66
C ASP A 101 14.75 3.08 12.86
N GLY A 102 15.31 2.74 14.03
CA GLY A 102 14.54 2.60 15.26
C GLY A 102 14.31 3.90 16.04
N ALA A 103 14.96 5.01 15.64
CA ALA A 103 14.78 6.33 16.25
C ALA A 103 13.80 7.24 15.47
N GLY A 104 13.08 6.71 14.48
CA GLY A 104 11.99 7.42 13.83
C GLY A 104 10.69 7.33 14.62
N ASP A 105 9.81 8.33 14.49
CA ASP A 105 8.44 8.25 15.00
C ASP A 105 7.78 6.93 14.57
N LEU A 106 7.10 6.28 15.50
CA LEU A 106 6.30 5.09 15.21
C LEU A 106 5.26 5.44 14.14
N THR A 107 5.09 4.57 13.15
CA THR A 107 3.99 4.73 12.20
C THR A 107 2.65 4.60 12.92
N GLU A 108 1.59 5.22 12.39
CA GLU A 108 0.23 5.11 12.95
C GLU A 108 -0.18 3.65 13.23
N LYS A 109 0.20 2.73 12.32
CA LYS A 109 -0.06 1.29 12.46
C LYS A 109 0.69 0.66 13.62
N GLU A 110 1.94 1.07 13.87
CA GLU A 110 2.76 0.57 14.98
C GLU A 110 2.26 1.10 16.33
N ILE A 111 1.85 2.38 16.39
CA ILE A 111 1.23 2.97 17.57
C ILE A 111 -0.06 2.22 17.92
N ILE A 112 -0.96 2.04 16.94
CA ILE A 112 -2.23 1.31 17.14
C ILE A 112 -1.96 -0.13 17.58
N ARG A 113 -0.98 -0.82 16.98
CA ARG A 113 -0.64 -2.21 17.31
C ARG A 113 -0.05 -2.32 18.72
N PHE A 114 0.87 -1.43 19.08
CA PHE A 114 1.50 -1.41 20.39
C PHE A 114 0.48 -1.16 21.51
N GLU A 115 -0.42 -0.21 21.30
CA GLU A 115 -1.47 0.13 22.28
C GLU A 115 -2.57 -0.93 22.40
N ARG A 116 -2.97 -1.58 21.29
CA ARG A 116 -3.86 -2.74 21.36
C ARG A 116 -3.25 -3.89 22.17
N ASN A 117 -1.94 -4.11 22.02
CA ASN A 117 -1.23 -5.16 22.76
C ASN A 117 -1.01 -4.81 24.23
N SER A 118 -0.95 -3.52 24.59
CA SER A 118 -0.80 -3.07 25.97
C SER A 118 -2.12 -2.97 26.75
N GLY A 119 -3.27 -3.10 26.07
CA GLY A 119 -4.59 -3.01 26.68
C GLY A 119 -5.01 -1.58 27.09
N VAL A 120 -4.23 -0.57 26.71
CA VAL A 120 -4.48 0.84 27.02
C VAL A 120 -4.63 1.62 25.72
N VAL A 121 -5.80 2.22 25.49
CA VAL A 121 -6.01 3.16 24.38
C VAL A 121 -5.63 4.56 24.85
N SER A 122 -4.51 5.09 24.35
CA SER A 122 -4.07 6.45 24.68
C SER A 122 -4.84 7.50 23.88
N GLY A 123 -4.71 8.76 24.29
CA GLY A 123 -5.23 9.90 23.52
C GLY A 123 -4.67 9.96 22.09
N ARG A 124 -3.44 9.50 21.87
CA ARG A 124 -2.76 9.55 20.56
C ARG A 124 -3.40 8.61 19.55
N VAL A 125 -3.81 7.40 19.95
CA VAL A 125 -4.57 6.51 19.04
C VAL A 125 -5.94 7.08 18.72
N ARG A 126 -6.60 7.72 19.69
CA ARG A 126 -7.89 8.37 19.46
C ARG A 126 -7.76 9.51 18.44
N GLU A 127 -6.70 10.31 18.52
CA GLU A 127 -6.39 11.36 17.54
C GLU A 127 -6.13 10.79 16.14
N ILE A 128 -5.30 9.75 16.03
CA ILE A 128 -5.04 9.05 14.76
C ILE A 128 -6.33 8.49 14.15
N GLN A 129 -7.22 7.92 14.96
CA GLN A 129 -8.51 7.42 14.50
C GLN A 129 -9.41 8.55 14.01
N LEU A 130 -9.47 9.68 14.73
CA LEU A 130 -10.23 10.86 14.33
C LEU A 130 -9.71 11.45 13.02
N GLN A 131 -8.39 11.58 12.86
CA GLN A 131 -7.77 12.08 11.63
C GLN A 131 -8.02 11.15 10.44
N ASN A 132 -7.90 9.83 10.62
CA ASN A 132 -8.19 8.86 9.57
C ASN A 132 -9.68 8.87 9.18
N TYR A 133 -10.57 9.01 10.16
CA TYR A 133 -12.00 9.18 9.92
C TYR A 133 -12.27 10.47 9.13
N GLN A 134 -11.70 11.60 9.54
CA GLN A 134 -11.82 12.88 8.84
C GLN A 134 -11.33 12.79 7.39
N ARG A 135 -10.14 12.23 7.16
CA ARG A 135 -9.60 12.04 5.80
C ARG A 135 -10.51 11.16 4.94
N LYS A 136 -11.07 10.07 5.50
CA LYS A 136 -12.02 9.22 4.79
C LYS A 136 -13.29 9.98 4.43
N MET A 137 -13.82 10.78 5.35
CA MET A 137 -15.01 11.60 5.11
C MET A 137 -14.76 12.69 4.07
N GLU A 138 -13.61 13.36 4.12
CA GLU A 138 -13.20 14.36 3.14
C GLU A 138 -13.06 13.77 1.73
N GLN A 139 -12.41 12.61 1.60
CA GLN A 139 -12.34 11.90 0.33
C GLN A 139 -13.73 11.52 -0.20
N LYS A 140 -14.63 11.07 0.68
CA LYS A 140 -16.01 10.77 0.28
C LYS A 140 -16.74 12.01 -0.23
N MET A 141 -16.66 13.13 0.50
CA MET A 141 -17.28 14.39 0.08
C MET A 141 -16.73 14.87 -1.26
N GLN A 142 -15.41 14.76 -1.48
CA GLN A 142 -14.79 15.12 -2.74
C GLN A 142 -15.30 14.26 -3.90
N ARG A 143 -15.41 12.93 -3.69
CA ARG A 143 -15.96 12.02 -4.72
C ARG A 143 -17.41 12.34 -5.04
N GLU A 144 -18.24 12.59 -4.03
CA GLU A 144 -19.64 13.00 -4.22
C GLU A 144 -19.74 14.32 -5.00
N GLU A 145 -18.87 15.28 -4.72
CA GLU A 145 -18.80 16.55 -5.45
C GLU A 145 -18.36 16.36 -6.91
N ASP A 146 -17.28 15.60 -7.15
CA ASP A 146 -16.77 15.32 -8.49
C ASP A 146 -17.82 14.59 -9.33
N LEU A 147 -18.52 13.59 -8.77
CA LEU A 147 -19.64 12.90 -9.43
C LEU A 147 -20.73 13.89 -9.85
N ARG A 148 -21.15 14.77 -8.93
CA ARG A 148 -22.17 15.79 -9.20
C ARG A 148 -21.73 16.77 -10.29
N MET A 149 -20.45 17.16 -10.26
CA MET A 149 -19.87 18.06 -11.24
C MET A 149 -19.79 17.40 -12.62
N GLY A 150 -19.30 16.17 -12.70
CA GLY A 150 -19.25 15.38 -13.94
C GLY A 150 -20.62 15.24 -14.59
N LEU A 151 -21.65 14.87 -13.81
CA LEU A 151 -23.03 14.77 -14.29
C LEU A 151 -23.57 16.10 -14.81
N LYS A 152 -23.21 17.23 -14.18
CA LYS A 152 -23.58 18.56 -14.68
C LYS A 152 -22.88 18.86 -16.01
N LEU A 153 -21.59 18.56 -16.12
CA LEU A 153 -20.80 18.79 -17.32
C LEU A 153 -21.32 17.95 -18.51
N CYS A 154 -21.73 16.71 -18.29
CA CYS A 154 -22.40 15.90 -19.31
C CYS A 154 -23.69 16.56 -19.83
N ARG A 155 -24.54 17.07 -18.93
CA ARG A 155 -25.75 17.82 -19.33
C ARG A 155 -25.44 19.08 -20.13
N ASP A 156 -24.31 19.72 -19.83
CA ASP A 156 -23.83 20.92 -20.54
C ASP A 156 -23.08 20.55 -21.85
N GLY A 157 -22.95 19.27 -22.19
CA GLY A 157 -22.26 18.77 -23.38
C GLY A 157 -20.73 18.81 -23.30
N LYS A 158 -20.17 19.07 -22.13
CA LYS A 158 -18.73 19.18 -21.85
C LYS A 158 -18.15 17.83 -21.43
N TYR A 159 -18.15 16.86 -22.35
CA TYR A 159 -17.80 15.47 -22.04
C TYR A 159 -16.33 15.27 -21.64
N GLU A 160 -15.39 16.07 -22.15
CA GLU A 160 -13.97 15.99 -21.77
C GLU A 160 -13.76 16.43 -20.32
N GLU A 161 -14.33 17.57 -19.92
CA GLU A 161 -14.29 18.06 -18.54
C GLU A 161 -15.03 17.08 -17.59
N ALA A 162 -16.13 16.46 -18.05
CA ALA A 162 -16.85 15.47 -17.28
C ALA A 162 -16.01 14.20 -17.04
N LEU A 163 -15.29 13.75 -18.06
CA LEU A 163 -14.42 12.58 -17.99
C LEU A 163 -13.35 12.75 -16.91
N GLU A 164 -12.70 13.91 -16.83
CA GLU A 164 -11.72 14.23 -15.78
C GLU A 164 -12.31 14.04 -14.36
N LYS A 165 -13.56 14.46 -14.16
CA LYS A 165 -14.24 14.32 -12.87
C LYS A 165 -14.56 12.88 -12.53
N PHE A 166 -15.04 12.09 -13.49
CA PHE A 166 -15.31 10.67 -13.23
C PHE A 166 -14.02 9.87 -13.02
N GLU A 167 -12.93 10.18 -13.73
CA GLU A 167 -11.62 9.55 -13.51
C GLU A 167 -11.05 9.89 -12.12
N SER A 168 -11.23 11.12 -11.64
CA SER A 168 -10.91 11.51 -10.25
C SER A 168 -11.65 10.63 -9.22
N VAL A 169 -12.94 10.37 -9.45
CA VAL A 169 -13.75 9.48 -8.59
C VAL A 169 -13.20 8.05 -8.63
N LEU A 170 -12.94 7.51 -9.82
CA LEU A 170 -12.44 6.14 -9.99
C LEU A 170 -11.03 5.94 -9.40
N GLY A 171 -10.19 6.97 -9.43
CA GLY A 171 -8.85 6.97 -8.85
C GLY A 171 -8.79 7.06 -7.31
N SER A 172 -9.90 7.40 -6.65
CA SER A 172 -9.94 7.74 -5.21
C SER A 172 -10.63 6.69 -4.33
N LYS A 173 -10.58 5.42 -4.75
CA LYS A 173 -11.18 4.25 -4.06
C LYS A 173 -12.68 4.46 -3.78
N PRO A 174 -13.49 4.59 -4.84
CA PRO A 174 -14.92 4.79 -4.71
C PRO A 174 -15.60 3.58 -4.06
N GLU A 175 -16.75 3.82 -3.42
CA GLU A 175 -17.67 2.73 -3.08
C GLU A 175 -18.25 2.12 -4.37
N PRO A 176 -18.70 0.85 -4.37
CA PRO A 176 -19.17 0.18 -5.59
C PRO A 176 -20.25 0.96 -6.36
N SER A 177 -21.19 1.59 -5.65
CA SER A 177 -22.22 2.43 -6.27
C SER A 177 -21.65 3.69 -6.95
N GLU A 178 -20.63 4.31 -6.34
CA GLU A 178 -19.95 5.48 -6.93
C GLU A 178 -19.17 5.07 -8.17
N ALA A 179 -18.48 3.92 -8.12
CA ALA A 179 -17.74 3.35 -9.23
C ALA A 179 -18.67 2.99 -10.40
N ALA A 180 -19.80 2.34 -10.12
CA ALA A 180 -20.81 1.99 -11.11
C ALA A 180 -21.33 3.22 -11.87
N ILE A 181 -21.70 4.27 -11.15
CA ILE A 181 -22.20 5.51 -11.75
C ILE A 181 -21.09 6.22 -12.54
N ALA A 182 -19.89 6.36 -11.97
CA ALA A 182 -18.77 7.02 -12.65
C ALA A 182 -18.39 6.29 -13.95
N SER A 183 -18.18 4.97 -13.90
CA SER A 183 -17.84 4.15 -15.06
C SER A 183 -18.92 4.17 -16.15
N TYR A 184 -20.21 4.19 -15.79
CA TYR A 184 -21.29 4.34 -16.77
C TYR A 184 -21.19 5.67 -17.52
N ASN A 185 -20.93 6.76 -16.80
CA ASN A 185 -20.81 8.07 -17.43
C ASN A 185 -19.49 8.22 -18.22
N VAL A 186 -18.41 7.56 -17.80
CA VAL A 186 -17.18 7.41 -18.61
C VAL A 186 -17.50 6.71 -19.94
N ALA A 187 -18.28 5.63 -19.92
CA ALA A 187 -18.71 4.95 -21.12
C ALA A 187 -19.54 5.86 -22.05
N CYS A 188 -20.43 6.67 -21.47
CA CYS A 188 -21.20 7.67 -22.21
C CYS A 188 -20.27 8.69 -22.89
N SER A 189 -19.29 9.25 -22.16
CA SER A 189 -18.32 10.19 -22.71
C SER A 189 -17.49 9.58 -23.85
N TYR A 190 -16.92 8.38 -23.67
CA TYR A 190 -16.15 7.72 -24.72
C TYR A 190 -16.98 7.35 -25.95
N SER A 191 -18.25 6.96 -25.76
CA SER A 191 -19.18 6.73 -26.87
C SER A 191 -19.41 8.00 -27.69
N LYS A 192 -19.50 9.18 -27.05
CA LYS A 192 -19.61 10.46 -27.77
C LYS A 192 -18.38 10.80 -28.60
N PHE A 193 -17.21 10.37 -28.14
CA PHE A 193 -15.95 10.49 -28.90
C PHE A 193 -15.73 9.37 -29.93
N VAL A 194 -16.69 8.46 -30.09
CA VAL A 194 -16.59 7.28 -30.99
C VAL A 194 -15.41 6.38 -30.61
N GLN A 195 -14.99 6.42 -29.35
CA GLN A 195 -13.95 5.55 -28.79
C GLN A 195 -14.62 4.26 -28.28
N VAL A 196 -15.03 3.41 -29.22
CA VAL A 196 -15.91 2.26 -28.95
C VAL A 196 -15.30 1.26 -27.97
N GLU A 197 -14.03 0.89 -28.14
CA GLU A 197 -13.35 -0.08 -27.25
C GLU A 197 -13.27 0.42 -25.80
N ALA A 198 -12.87 1.69 -25.63
CA ALA A 198 -12.81 2.31 -24.30
C ALA A 198 -14.20 2.43 -23.66
N ALA A 199 -15.21 2.76 -24.45
CA ALA A 199 -16.60 2.84 -23.99
C ALA A 199 -17.15 1.46 -23.57
N LEU A 200 -16.83 0.38 -24.30
CA LEU A 200 -17.23 -0.99 -23.93
C LEU A 200 -16.58 -1.41 -22.61
N SER A 201 -15.27 -1.17 -22.48
CA SER A 201 -14.53 -1.48 -21.24
C SER A 201 -15.13 -0.74 -20.04
N ALA A 202 -15.39 0.56 -20.18
CA ALA A 202 -15.98 1.36 -19.11
C ALA A 202 -17.41 0.92 -18.77
N LEU A 203 -18.21 0.52 -19.77
CA LEU A 203 -19.55 -0.02 -19.54
C LEU A 203 -19.49 -1.36 -18.81
N GLU A 204 -18.57 -2.24 -19.18
CA GLU A 204 -18.36 -3.51 -18.47
C GLU A 204 -17.95 -3.26 -17.01
N ASP A 205 -17.04 -2.32 -16.75
CA ASP A 205 -16.64 -1.94 -15.39
C ASP A 205 -17.82 -1.39 -14.58
N ALA A 206 -18.72 -0.63 -15.21
CA ALA A 206 -19.94 -0.16 -14.57
C ALA A 206 -20.84 -1.33 -14.16
N LEU A 207 -21.05 -2.29 -15.06
CA LEU A 207 -21.88 -3.48 -14.80
C LEU A 207 -21.26 -4.37 -13.72
N LYS A 208 -19.94 -4.62 -13.75
CA LYS A 208 -19.20 -5.33 -12.69
C LYS A 208 -19.32 -4.66 -11.33
N SER A 209 -19.40 -3.32 -11.31
CA SER A 209 -19.55 -2.52 -10.09
C SER A 209 -20.99 -2.48 -9.58
N GLY A 210 -21.94 -3.10 -10.28
CA GLY A 210 -23.35 -3.19 -9.89
C GLY A 210 -24.23 -2.09 -10.50
N TYR A 211 -23.91 -1.59 -11.69
CA TYR A 211 -24.84 -0.70 -12.42
C TYR A 211 -26.06 -1.49 -12.91
N GLU A 212 -27.26 -1.07 -12.50
CA GLU A 212 -28.50 -1.84 -12.72
C GLU A 212 -29.51 -1.16 -13.65
N ASP A 213 -29.29 0.09 -14.09
CA ASP A 213 -30.21 0.76 -15.02
C ASP A 213 -29.96 0.32 -16.47
N PHE A 214 -30.26 -0.96 -16.74
CA PHE A 214 -30.11 -1.57 -18.06
C PHE A 214 -31.05 -0.95 -19.11
N LYS A 215 -32.11 -0.26 -18.68
CA LYS A 215 -32.98 0.49 -19.59
C LYS A 215 -32.23 1.71 -20.11
N ALA A 216 -31.54 2.45 -19.23
CA ALA A 216 -30.67 3.55 -19.64
C ALA A 216 -29.59 3.06 -20.60
N VAL A 217 -28.87 1.97 -20.29
CA VAL A 217 -27.82 1.41 -21.18
C VAL A 217 -28.31 1.20 -22.63
N ARG A 218 -29.56 0.71 -22.80
CA ARG A 218 -30.15 0.45 -24.13
C ARG A 218 -30.75 1.67 -24.82
N THR A 219 -31.08 2.74 -24.10
CA THR A 219 -31.86 3.87 -24.64
C THR A 219 -31.15 5.21 -24.57
N ASP A 220 -30.12 5.35 -23.74
CA ASP A 220 -29.39 6.58 -23.52
C ASP A 220 -28.76 7.07 -24.85
N PRO A 221 -29.11 8.25 -25.35
CA PRO A 221 -28.58 8.76 -26.61
C PRO A 221 -27.06 8.88 -26.61
N ASP A 222 -26.41 9.02 -25.45
CA ASP A 222 -24.95 9.17 -25.40
C ASP A 222 -24.21 7.86 -25.70
N LEU A 223 -24.86 6.73 -25.46
CA LEU A 223 -24.37 5.40 -25.82
C LEU A 223 -24.73 4.98 -27.26
N ALA A 224 -25.30 5.87 -28.08
CA ALA A 224 -25.77 5.52 -29.42
C ALA A 224 -24.66 5.03 -30.37
N ASN A 225 -23.43 5.51 -30.22
CA ASN A 225 -22.30 5.01 -31.02
C ASN A 225 -21.82 3.65 -30.50
N LEU A 226 -21.76 3.48 -29.17
CA LEU A 226 -21.41 2.22 -28.54
C LEU A 226 -22.37 1.08 -28.94
N ARG A 227 -23.67 1.35 -28.96
CA ARG A 227 -24.71 0.37 -29.35
C ARG A 227 -24.61 -0.15 -30.79
N LYS A 228 -23.83 0.50 -31.65
CA LYS A 228 -23.61 0.04 -33.03
C LYS A 228 -22.53 -1.03 -33.13
N SER A 229 -21.72 -1.22 -32.08
CA SER A 229 -20.68 -2.24 -32.08
C SER A 229 -21.28 -3.64 -31.93
N GLU A 230 -20.64 -4.62 -32.56
CA GLU A 230 -21.08 -6.01 -32.55
C GLU A 230 -20.91 -6.66 -31.17
N GLU A 231 -20.05 -6.10 -30.32
CA GLU A 231 -19.73 -6.57 -28.97
C GLU A 231 -20.68 -6.05 -27.89
N PHE A 232 -21.50 -5.03 -28.18
CA PHE A 232 -22.43 -4.45 -27.21
C PHE A 232 -23.48 -5.46 -26.72
N GLU A 233 -24.16 -6.13 -27.65
CA GLU A 233 -25.20 -7.12 -27.31
C GLU A 233 -24.63 -8.34 -26.56
N PRO A 234 -23.50 -8.95 -26.99
CA PRO A 234 -22.82 -9.99 -26.22
C PRO A 234 -22.46 -9.56 -24.79
N LEU A 235 -21.97 -8.32 -24.61
CA LEU A 235 -21.64 -7.80 -23.29
C LEU A 235 -22.90 -7.77 -22.39
N LEU A 236 -24.01 -7.19 -22.87
CA LEU A 236 -25.24 -7.10 -22.08
C LEU A 236 -25.84 -8.46 -21.74
N LYS A 237 -25.81 -9.39 -22.68
CA LYS A 237 -26.36 -10.73 -22.49
C LYS A 237 -25.75 -11.45 -21.28
N ASN A 238 -24.45 -11.26 -21.02
CA ASN A 238 -23.78 -11.84 -19.86
C ASN A 238 -24.37 -11.37 -18.53
N TYR A 239 -24.91 -10.15 -18.47
CA TYR A 239 -25.49 -9.57 -17.26
C TYR A 239 -27.02 -9.75 -17.20
N ASP A 240 -27.70 -9.75 -18.35
CA ASP A 240 -29.13 -10.07 -18.46
C ASP A 240 -29.43 -11.51 -17.99
N GLU A 241 -28.64 -12.48 -18.46
CA GLU A 241 -28.83 -13.89 -18.11
C GLU A 241 -28.50 -14.16 -16.63
N SER A 242 -27.54 -13.43 -16.05
CA SER A 242 -27.20 -13.57 -14.64
C SER A 242 -28.34 -13.09 -13.73
N PHE A 243 -29.02 -11.99 -14.06
CA PHE A 243 -30.18 -11.51 -13.29
C PHE A 243 -31.38 -12.46 -13.40
N ILE A 244 -31.62 -13.03 -14.59
CA ILE A 244 -32.69 -14.01 -14.80
C ILE A 244 -32.37 -15.31 -14.04
N ASN A 245 -31.13 -15.78 -14.06
CA ASN A 245 -30.71 -17.00 -13.38
C ASN A 245 -30.75 -16.85 -11.86
N GLU A 246 -30.27 -15.74 -11.30
CA GLU A 246 -30.29 -15.52 -9.86
C GLU A 246 -31.72 -15.34 -9.31
N ASN A 247 -32.58 -14.60 -10.02
CA ASN A 247 -33.99 -14.49 -9.65
C ASN A 247 -34.77 -15.80 -9.86
N ALA A 248 -34.50 -16.54 -10.93
CA ALA A 248 -35.11 -17.86 -11.15
C ALA A 248 -34.66 -18.88 -10.09
N ILE A 249 -33.37 -18.90 -9.74
CA ILE A 249 -32.81 -19.74 -8.66
C ILE A 249 -33.43 -19.36 -7.32
N ASN A 250 -33.54 -18.08 -7.00
CA ASN A 250 -34.13 -17.61 -5.74
C ASN A 250 -35.64 -17.87 -5.68
N ALA A 251 -36.36 -17.72 -6.80
CA ALA A 251 -37.77 -18.09 -6.90
C ALA A 251 -37.98 -19.61 -6.74
N ILE A 252 -37.13 -20.44 -7.35
CA ILE A 252 -37.14 -21.90 -7.17
C ILE A 252 -36.84 -22.26 -5.70
N LYS A 253 -35.81 -21.67 -5.08
CA LYS A 253 -35.51 -21.89 -3.65
C LYS A 253 -36.68 -21.50 -2.75
N SER A 254 -37.39 -20.41 -3.06
CA SER A 254 -38.59 -19.98 -2.34
C SER A 254 -39.80 -20.90 -2.57
N LEU A 255 -39.97 -21.43 -3.78
CA LEU A 255 -41.05 -22.37 -4.12
C LEU A 255 -40.84 -23.77 -3.52
N PHE A 256 -39.59 -24.20 -3.37
CA PHE A 256 -39.25 -25.52 -2.84
C PHE A 256 -38.83 -25.53 -1.37
N GLY A 257 -38.87 -24.38 -0.68
CA GLY A 257 -38.60 -24.31 0.77
C GLY A 257 -37.22 -24.85 1.18
N LEU A 258 -36.25 -24.86 0.27
CA LEU A 258 -34.88 -25.31 0.52
C LEU A 258 -34.07 -24.16 1.12
N GLY A 259 -34.42 -23.79 2.35
CA GLY A 259 -33.73 -22.76 3.13
C GLY A 259 -33.69 -23.12 4.60
N ASN A 260 -32.51 -23.55 5.05
CA ASN A 260 -32.00 -23.70 6.42
C ASN A 260 -32.26 -25.03 7.15
N LYS A 261 -31.25 -25.90 7.09
CA LYS A 261 -30.58 -26.41 8.30
C LYS A 261 -29.10 -26.07 8.23
#